data_AF-A0A7L0BRZ5-F1
#
_entry.id   AF-A0A7L0BRZ5-F1
#
_cell.length_a   1.000
_cell.length_b   1.000
_cell.length_c   1.000
_cell.angle_alpha   90.00
_cell.angle_beta   90.00
_cell.angle_gamma   90.00
#
_symmetry.space_group_name_H-M   'P 1'
#
loop_
_entity.id
_entity.type
_entity.pdbx_description
1 polymer ?
#
loop_
_entity_poly.entity_id
_entity_poly.type
_entity_poly.pdbx_seq_one_letter_code
_entity_poly.pdbx_strand_id
1 'polypeptide(L)'
;HRLPMPNLKDELHSSGWSAGCTCFDNITTKRNKLILPCLISSRIYVVDVGSQCRAPRLCKMIEPVDVFWKCNKGYLNVPRSLPNGDILIANVGDPSGNGKGGFIVLDGETFELKGNWENECETPLTGYDFWYQPRHNVLISSAGFVLKCAGYGFNPDDLKKGVFGRRLNVWNLSCRTLTQCFDLGEDSLPLSVKFLHNPDAAEGYVSCALSGIVYRFYKCEANNWAVEEVIRIPAKDVTGWIMPKMPAFTVDLIISTDDRYLYLSNWLHGD
;
A
#
# COMPACT_ATOMS: atom_id res chain seq x y z
N HIS A 1 -26.90 -5.62 -6.63
CA HIS A 1 -26.92 -4.60 -5.56
C HIS A 1 -25.80 -3.61 -5.79
N ARG A 2 -26.02 -2.32 -5.55
CA ARG A 2 -24.95 -1.33 -5.41
C ARG A 2 -25.05 -0.78 -3.99
N LEU A 3 -23.93 -0.67 -3.29
CA LEU A 3 -23.87 -0.03 -1.97
C LEU A 3 -23.40 1.42 -2.16
N PRO A 4 -24.30 2.42 -2.18
CA PRO A 4 -23.89 3.81 -2.27
C PRO A 4 -23.15 4.24 -1.00
N MET A 5 -22.03 4.94 -1.15
CA MET A 5 -21.36 5.58 -0.02
C MET A 5 -22.15 6.84 0.40
N PRO A 6 -22.24 7.13 1.71
CA PRO A 6 -23.03 8.26 2.20
C PRO A 6 -22.38 9.62 1.95
N ASN A 7 -21.07 9.66 1.67
CA ASN A 7 -20.33 10.90 1.45
C ASN A 7 -19.77 10.97 0.03
N LEU A 8 -19.49 12.20 -0.41
CA LEU A 8 -18.84 12.50 -1.68
C LEU A 8 -17.35 12.77 -1.48
N LYS A 9 -16.58 12.70 -2.57
CA LYS A 9 -15.14 13.03 -2.62
C LYS A 9 -14.28 12.16 -1.69
N ASP A 10 -14.70 10.92 -1.49
CA ASP A 10 -13.94 9.93 -0.73
C ASP A 10 -12.72 9.41 -1.51
N GLU A 11 -12.90 9.17 -2.82
CA GLU A 11 -11.96 8.40 -3.64
C GLU A 11 -11.73 7.00 -3.06
N LEU A 12 -12.68 6.09 -3.30
CA LEU A 12 -12.48 4.67 -3.01
C LEU A 12 -11.39 4.13 -3.96
N HIS A 13 -10.29 3.66 -3.39
CA HIS A 13 -9.11 3.25 -4.15
C HIS A 13 -8.71 1.80 -3.89
N SER A 14 -8.56 1.45 -2.61
CA SER A 14 -8.15 0.10 -2.16
C SER A 14 -9.18 -0.48 -1.21
N SER A 15 -9.23 -1.81 -1.12
CA SER A 15 -10.03 -2.52 -0.11
C SER A 15 -9.34 -3.79 0.35
N GLY A 16 -9.72 -4.27 1.52
CA GLY A 16 -9.15 -5.48 2.11
C GLY A 16 -10.10 -6.12 3.10
N TRP A 17 -9.86 -7.38 3.42
CA TRP A 17 -10.66 -8.13 4.38
C TRP A 17 -10.26 -7.79 5.82
N SER A 18 -11.22 -7.78 6.73
CA SER A 18 -10.94 -7.67 8.17
C SER A 18 -10.17 -8.87 8.73
N ALA A 19 -10.27 -10.04 8.09
CA ALA A 19 -9.59 -11.27 8.47
C ALA A 19 -8.93 -11.95 7.26
N GLY A 20 -7.70 -12.43 7.44
CA GLY A 20 -6.86 -13.02 6.39
C GLY A 20 -6.57 -14.51 6.63
N CYS A 21 -5.92 -15.16 5.65
CA CYS A 21 -5.44 -16.56 5.81
C CYS A 21 -4.28 -16.66 6.82
N THR A 22 -3.77 -15.55 7.33
CA THR A 22 -2.61 -15.50 8.23
C THR A 22 -2.97 -15.82 9.70
N CYS A 23 -4.26 -15.89 10.04
CA CYS A 23 -4.73 -16.25 11.37
C CYS A 23 -4.86 -17.77 11.52
N PHE A 24 -3.74 -18.51 11.53
CA PHE A 24 -3.75 -19.98 11.64
C PHE A 24 -4.29 -20.47 12.99
N ASP A 25 -4.12 -19.68 14.04
CA ASP A 25 -4.44 -20.10 15.42
C ASP A 25 -5.87 -19.75 15.85
N ASN A 26 -6.64 -19.01 15.04
CA ASN A 26 -7.96 -18.52 15.43
C ASN A 26 -9.06 -18.90 14.43
N ILE A 27 -9.54 -20.15 14.55
CA ILE A 27 -10.57 -20.82 13.73
C ILE A 27 -11.91 -20.05 13.68
N THR A 28 -12.12 -19.08 14.57
CA THR A 28 -13.36 -18.29 14.67
C THR A 28 -13.41 -17.06 13.76
N THR A 29 -12.28 -16.64 13.17
CA THR A 29 -12.23 -15.41 12.36
C THR A 29 -12.86 -15.62 10.98
N LYS A 30 -13.93 -14.85 10.69
CA LYS A 30 -14.70 -14.97 9.43
C LYS A 30 -14.38 -13.81 8.49
N ARG A 31 -14.20 -14.12 7.21
CA ARG A 31 -14.15 -13.12 6.12
C ARG A 31 -15.54 -12.57 5.81
N ASN A 32 -16.04 -11.71 6.69
CA ASN A 32 -17.39 -11.14 6.58
C ASN A 32 -17.42 -9.62 6.52
N LYS A 33 -16.31 -8.93 6.80
CA LYS A 33 -16.20 -7.47 6.63
C LYS A 33 -15.13 -7.11 5.60
N LEU A 34 -15.46 -6.11 4.79
CA LEU A 34 -14.53 -5.39 3.94
C LEU A 34 -14.19 -4.05 4.60
N ILE A 35 -12.91 -3.70 4.59
CA ILE A 35 -12.37 -2.42 5.04
C ILE A 35 -12.06 -1.61 3.79
N LEU A 36 -12.68 -0.44 3.68
CA LEU A 36 -12.58 0.47 2.55
C LEU A 36 -12.10 1.84 3.07
N PRO A 37 -10.78 2.02 3.21
CA PRO A 37 -10.20 3.35 3.39
C PRO A 37 -10.36 4.18 2.11
N CYS A 38 -10.52 5.49 2.31
CA CYS A 38 -10.76 6.45 1.26
C CYS A 38 -9.50 7.31 1.05
N LEU A 39 -8.99 7.33 -0.18
CA LEU A 39 -7.70 7.93 -0.49
C LEU A 39 -7.69 9.44 -0.31
N ILE A 40 -8.77 10.15 -0.63
CA ILE A 40 -8.79 11.62 -0.55
C ILE A 40 -9.37 12.09 0.77
N SER A 41 -10.47 11.51 1.22
CA SER A 41 -11.10 11.94 2.47
C SER A 41 -10.39 11.41 3.71
N SER A 42 -9.64 10.29 3.63
CA SER A 42 -9.13 9.52 4.77
C SER A 42 -10.22 8.89 5.65
N ARG A 43 -11.47 8.88 5.20
CA ARG A 43 -12.55 8.13 5.84
C ARG A 43 -12.31 6.63 5.72
N ILE A 44 -12.82 5.86 6.66
CA ILE A 44 -12.79 4.40 6.57
C ILE A 44 -14.20 3.87 6.70
N TYR A 45 -14.61 3.09 5.72
CA TYR A 45 -15.87 2.36 5.75
C TYR A 45 -15.62 0.89 6.09
N VAL A 46 -16.42 0.35 7.00
CA VAL A 46 -16.51 -1.08 7.27
C VAL A 46 -17.81 -1.59 6.70
N VAL A 47 -17.71 -2.50 5.75
CA VAL A 47 -18.84 -3.03 4.99
C VAL A 47 -19.06 -4.48 5.36
N ASP A 48 -20.26 -4.80 5.83
CA ASP A 48 -20.71 -6.16 6.06
C ASP A 48 -21.09 -6.83 4.74
N VAL A 49 -20.46 -7.97 4.48
CA VAL A 49 -20.78 -8.88 3.38
C VAL A 49 -21.15 -10.29 3.88
N GLY A 50 -21.05 -10.55 5.19
CA GLY A 50 -21.38 -11.85 5.77
C GLY A 50 -22.87 -12.10 5.93
N SER A 51 -23.66 -11.09 6.29
CA SER A 51 -25.11 -11.27 6.47
C SER A 51 -25.82 -11.55 5.14
N GLN A 52 -25.41 -10.85 4.08
CA GLN A 52 -25.93 -11.06 2.72
C GLN A 52 -24.88 -10.67 1.67
N CYS A 53 -24.15 -11.66 1.15
CA CYS A 53 -23.01 -11.44 0.25
C CYS A 53 -23.34 -10.67 -1.04
N ARG A 54 -24.58 -10.82 -1.56
CA ARG A 54 -25.05 -10.10 -2.76
C ARG A 54 -25.72 -8.77 -2.46
N ALA A 55 -25.86 -8.39 -1.19
CA ALA A 55 -26.37 -7.09 -0.77
C ALA A 55 -25.55 -6.53 0.42
N PRO A 56 -24.27 -6.16 0.18
CA PRO A 56 -23.42 -5.54 1.19
C PRO A 56 -24.08 -4.35 1.89
N ARG A 57 -23.77 -4.17 3.18
CA ARG A 57 -24.29 -3.08 4.01
C ARG A 57 -23.18 -2.38 4.76
N LEU A 58 -23.27 -1.05 4.87
CA LEU A 58 -22.35 -0.31 5.72
C LEU A 58 -22.64 -0.65 7.19
N CYS A 59 -21.62 -1.07 7.94
CA CYS A 59 -21.77 -1.38 9.37
C CYS A 59 -21.11 -0.35 10.28
N LYS A 60 -20.03 0.29 9.82
CA LYS A 60 -19.32 1.32 10.58
C LYS A 60 -18.64 2.31 9.64
N MET A 61 -18.51 3.53 10.13
CA MET A 61 -17.74 4.59 9.49
C MET A 61 -16.83 5.21 10.55
N ILE A 62 -15.56 5.43 10.18
CA ILE A 62 -14.59 6.18 10.98
C ILE A 62 -14.35 7.48 10.21
N GLU A 63 -14.63 8.61 10.85
CA GLU A 63 -14.52 9.91 10.20
C GLU A 63 -13.05 10.36 10.11
N PRO A 64 -12.68 11.12 9.06
CA PRO A 64 -11.30 11.59 8.87
C PRO A 64 -10.71 12.32 10.07
N VAL A 65 -11.55 13.09 10.78
CA VAL A 65 -11.16 13.90 11.93
C VAL A 65 -10.53 13.03 13.04
N ASP A 66 -11.02 11.81 13.24
CA ASP A 66 -10.47 10.89 14.23
C ASP A 66 -9.07 10.42 13.83
N VAL A 67 -8.88 10.13 12.53
CA VAL A 67 -7.57 9.74 11.97
C VAL A 67 -6.59 10.91 12.07
N PHE A 68 -7.02 12.11 11.72
CA PHE A 68 -6.19 13.31 11.74
C PHE A 68 -5.71 13.64 13.15
N TRP A 69 -6.62 13.68 14.13
CA TRP A 69 -6.27 14.03 15.51
C TRP A 69 -5.48 12.92 16.21
N LYS A 70 -5.87 11.66 16.02
CA LYS A 70 -5.25 10.54 16.74
C LYS A 70 -3.91 10.11 16.15
N CYS A 71 -3.76 10.21 14.83
CA CYS A 71 -2.61 9.66 14.12
C CYS A 71 -1.74 10.71 13.43
N ASN A 72 -2.26 11.93 13.21
CA ASN A 72 -1.65 12.95 12.36
C ASN A 72 -1.23 12.36 11.00
N LYS A 73 -2.18 11.65 10.36
CA LYS A 73 -2.03 10.97 9.07
C LYS A 73 -3.27 11.18 8.24
N GLY A 74 -3.12 11.14 6.93
CA GLY A 74 -4.19 11.20 5.96
C GLY A 74 -3.85 10.42 4.71
N TYR A 75 -4.81 10.42 3.81
CA TYR A 75 -4.75 9.76 2.52
C TYR A 75 -4.49 8.26 2.65
N LEU A 76 -5.48 7.59 3.22
CA LEU A 76 -5.42 6.17 3.54
C LEU A 76 -5.55 5.33 2.29
N ASN A 77 -4.70 4.32 2.17
CA ASN A 77 -4.61 3.50 0.97
C ASN A 77 -4.84 2.02 1.30
N VAL A 78 -3.80 1.18 1.30
CA VAL A 78 -4.00 -0.28 1.34
C VAL A 78 -4.33 -0.75 2.76
N PRO A 79 -5.43 -1.49 2.99
CA PRO A 79 -5.68 -2.17 4.28
C PRO A 79 -5.30 -3.67 4.22
N ARG A 80 -4.72 -4.22 5.30
CA ARG A 80 -4.46 -5.66 5.46
C ARG A 80 -4.65 -6.11 6.91
N SER A 81 -5.20 -7.31 7.11
CA SER A 81 -5.37 -7.92 8.43
C SER A 81 -4.08 -8.54 8.95
N LEU A 82 -3.52 -8.03 10.05
CA LEU A 82 -2.32 -8.55 10.70
C LEU A 82 -2.52 -9.94 11.32
N PRO A 83 -1.43 -10.68 11.59
CA PRO A 83 -1.50 -11.99 12.25
C PRO A 83 -2.17 -11.98 13.63
N ASN A 84 -2.10 -10.85 14.35
CA ASN A 84 -2.75 -10.68 15.65
C ASN A 84 -4.26 -10.35 15.55
N GLY A 85 -4.82 -10.30 14.34
CA GLY A 85 -6.22 -9.99 14.07
C GLY A 85 -6.53 -8.51 13.83
N ASP A 86 -5.65 -7.59 14.22
CA ASP A 86 -5.81 -6.16 13.94
C ASP A 86 -5.74 -5.86 12.43
N ILE A 87 -6.21 -4.70 12.01
CA ILE A 87 -6.13 -4.25 10.62
C ILE A 87 -5.13 -3.12 10.51
N LEU A 88 -4.10 -3.30 9.68
CA LEU A 88 -3.11 -2.29 9.34
C LEU A 88 -3.53 -1.57 8.06
N ILE A 89 -3.45 -0.24 8.04
CA ILE A 89 -3.78 0.57 6.85
C ILE A 89 -2.63 1.52 6.57
N ALA A 90 -2.08 1.44 5.36
CA ALA A 90 -1.05 2.37 4.89
C ALA A 90 -1.63 3.76 4.63
N ASN A 91 -0.82 4.78 4.83
CA ASN A 91 -1.16 6.16 4.51
C ASN A 91 -0.09 6.79 3.62
N VAL A 92 -0.49 7.77 2.82
CA VAL A 92 0.43 8.46 1.89
C VAL A 92 1.01 9.74 2.51
N GLY A 93 0.20 10.47 3.27
CA GLY A 93 0.54 11.82 3.73
C GLY A 93 0.03 12.16 5.13
N ASP A 94 0.26 13.41 5.53
CA ASP A 94 -0.36 14.05 6.68
C ASP A 94 -1.70 14.72 6.29
N PRO A 95 -2.50 15.26 7.22
CA PRO A 95 -3.77 15.92 6.88
C PRO A 95 -3.63 17.18 6.00
N SER A 96 -2.43 17.75 5.88
CA SER A 96 -2.15 18.92 5.03
C SER A 96 -1.66 18.54 3.63
N GLY A 97 -1.60 17.24 3.31
CA GLY A 97 -1.13 16.75 2.00
C GLY A 97 0.38 16.74 1.85
N ASN A 98 1.14 16.99 2.92
CA ASN A 98 2.58 16.76 2.90
C ASN A 98 2.86 15.26 2.91
N GLY A 99 4.05 14.88 2.44
CA GLY A 99 4.52 13.52 2.58
C GLY A 99 4.64 13.14 4.05
N LYS A 100 4.03 12.01 4.41
CA LYS A 100 4.22 11.32 5.68
C LYS A 100 3.79 9.88 5.53
N GLY A 101 4.74 8.96 5.39
CA GLY A 101 4.45 7.53 5.31
C GLY A 101 4.11 6.91 6.67
N GLY A 102 3.87 5.61 6.65
CA GLY A 102 3.58 4.81 7.84
C GLY A 102 2.21 4.15 7.75
N PHE A 103 1.63 3.85 8.92
CA PHE A 103 0.39 3.10 9.01
C PHE A 103 -0.46 3.48 10.22
N ILE A 104 -1.77 3.29 10.11
CA ILE A 104 -2.70 3.30 11.24
C ILE A 104 -3.20 1.88 11.51
N VAL A 105 -3.65 1.64 12.74
CA VAL A 105 -4.19 0.33 13.16
C VAL A 105 -5.64 0.47 13.57
N LEU A 106 -6.49 -0.40 13.04
CA LEU A 106 -7.83 -0.64 13.58
C LEU A 106 -7.83 -1.93 14.40
N ASP A 107 -8.62 -1.93 15.46
CA ASP A 107 -8.93 -3.14 16.20
C ASP A 107 -9.67 -4.16 15.32
N GLY A 108 -9.23 -5.42 15.37
CA GLY A 108 -9.74 -6.48 14.50
C GLY A 108 -11.20 -6.87 14.73
N GLU A 109 -11.72 -6.61 15.93
CA GLU A 109 -13.07 -7.03 16.34
C GLU A 109 -14.04 -5.86 16.37
N THR A 110 -13.63 -4.76 17.00
CA THR A 110 -14.46 -3.57 17.20
C THR A 110 -14.36 -2.56 16.05
N PHE A 111 -13.31 -2.69 15.21
CA PHE A 111 -12.97 -1.74 14.17
C PHE A 111 -12.77 -0.31 14.70
N GLU A 112 -12.40 -0.16 15.96
CA GLU A 112 -12.01 1.13 16.52
C GLU A 112 -10.59 1.51 16.09
N LEU A 113 -10.36 2.80 15.84
CA LEU A 113 -9.02 3.30 15.53
C LEU A 113 -8.13 3.20 16.77
N LYS A 114 -7.08 2.38 16.73
CA LYS A 114 -6.12 2.20 17.84
C LYS A 114 -5.06 3.29 17.86
N GLY A 115 -4.61 3.75 16.69
CA GLY A 115 -3.58 4.78 16.55
C GLY A 115 -2.55 4.42 15.47
N ASN A 116 -1.35 4.98 15.60
CA ASN A 116 -0.21 4.64 14.74
C ASN A 116 0.31 3.22 15.02
N TRP A 117 0.78 2.53 13.97
CA TRP A 117 1.38 1.21 14.11
C TRP A 117 2.85 1.28 14.51
N GLU A 118 3.62 2.14 13.83
CA GLU A 118 5.04 2.29 14.11
C GLU A 118 5.26 2.83 15.52
N ASN A 119 6.33 2.34 16.15
CA ASN A 119 6.82 2.93 17.39
C ASN A 119 7.50 4.28 17.09
N GLU A 120 7.81 5.07 18.12
CA GLU A 120 8.53 6.35 17.98
C GLU A 120 9.90 6.14 17.29
N CYS A 121 9.89 6.21 15.96
CA CYS A 121 11.04 6.01 15.09
C CYS A 121 10.90 6.91 13.86
N GLU A 122 11.97 6.95 13.05
CA GLU A 122 11.96 7.71 11.81
C GLU A 122 10.87 7.19 10.86
N THR A 123 9.92 8.06 10.53
CA THR A 123 8.83 7.73 9.61
C THR A 123 9.28 7.99 8.18
N PRO A 124 9.00 7.09 7.21
CA PRO A 124 9.29 7.37 5.81
C PRO A 124 8.63 8.66 5.33
N LEU A 125 9.29 9.34 4.39
CA LEU A 125 8.78 10.60 3.85
C LEU A 125 7.40 10.47 3.19
N THR A 126 7.09 9.33 2.57
CA THR A 126 5.78 9.01 1.99
C THR A 126 5.51 7.51 2.13
N GLY A 127 4.26 7.08 1.93
CA GLY A 127 3.86 5.67 1.89
C GLY A 127 2.88 5.39 0.75
N TYR A 128 2.70 4.13 0.35
CA TYR A 128 1.65 3.77 -0.61
C TYR A 128 1.09 2.35 -0.38
N ASP A 129 1.85 1.31 -0.74
CA ASP A 129 1.50 -0.10 -0.52
C ASP A 129 2.50 -0.73 0.47
N PHE A 130 2.11 -1.87 1.00
CA PHE A 130 2.96 -2.71 1.82
C PHE A 130 2.53 -4.16 1.73
N TRP A 131 3.43 -5.06 2.09
CA TRP A 131 3.13 -6.45 2.35
C TRP A 131 4.03 -6.96 3.48
N TYR A 132 3.68 -8.05 4.12
CA TYR A 132 4.49 -8.62 5.20
C TYR A 132 4.56 -10.14 5.10
N GLN A 133 5.62 -10.70 5.67
CA GLN A 133 5.83 -12.14 5.73
C GLN A 133 6.15 -12.55 7.18
N PRO A 134 5.15 -13.02 7.96
CA PRO A 134 5.29 -13.21 9.41
C PRO A 134 6.36 -14.22 9.80
N ARG A 135 6.55 -15.30 9.02
CA ARG A 135 7.60 -16.31 9.28
C ARG A 135 9.01 -15.73 9.23
N HIS A 136 9.19 -14.61 8.53
CA HIS A 136 10.45 -13.88 8.43
C HIS A 136 10.49 -12.61 9.30
N ASN A 137 9.45 -12.35 10.10
CA ASN A 137 9.28 -11.17 10.95
C ASN A 137 9.52 -9.84 10.22
N VAL A 138 9.03 -9.73 8.98
CA VAL A 138 9.27 -8.57 8.11
C VAL A 138 7.99 -7.97 7.59
N LEU A 139 7.99 -6.64 7.47
CA LEU A 139 7.07 -5.87 6.64
C LEU A 139 7.89 -5.05 5.64
N ILE A 140 7.46 -5.01 4.38
CA ILE A 140 8.05 -4.21 3.32
C ILE A 140 7.01 -3.19 2.86
N SER A 141 7.39 -1.91 2.78
CA SER A 141 6.50 -0.86 2.29
C SER A 141 7.14 0.05 1.27
N SER A 142 6.36 0.50 0.30
CA SER A 142 6.81 1.42 -0.72
C SER A 142 6.56 2.87 -0.32
N ALA A 143 7.41 3.77 -0.82
CA ALA A 143 7.16 5.20 -0.83
C ALA A 143 6.10 5.56 -1.88
N GLY A 144 5.21 6.48 -1.54
CA GLY A 144 4.23 7.04 -2.47
C GLY A 144 4.66 8.41 -3.00
N PHE A 145 3.68 9.27 -3.22
CA PHE A 145 3.85 10.61 -3.75
C PHE A 145 3.32 11.66 -2.78
N VAL A 146 3.75 12.90 -2.95
CA VAL A 146 3.29 14.04 -2.13
C VAL A 146 1.97 14.57 -2.70
N LEU A 147 0.85 14.28 -2.04
CA LEU A 147 -0.50 14.57 -2.54
C LEU A 147 -0.82 16.04 -2.76
N LYS A 148 -0.30 16.96 -1.94
CA LYS A 148 -0.52 18.40 -2.17
C LYS A 148 0.05 18.90 -3.51
N CYS A 149 0.96 18.13 -4.12
CA CYS A 149 1.51 18.41 -5.45
C CYS A 149 0.84 17.50 -6.49
N ALA A 150 0.98 16.18 -6.34
CA ALA A 150 0.55 15.20 -7.33
C ALA A 150 -0.97 14.95 -7.38
N GLY A 151 -1.73 15.39 -6.36
CA GLY A 151 -3.18 15.17 -6.25
C GLY A 151 -4.01 15.94 -7.28
N TYR A 152 -3.43 16.94 -7.96
CA TYR A 152 -4.08 17.69 -9.03
C TYR A 152 -3.88 17.08 -10.42
N GLY A 153 -3.12 15.98 -10.50
CA GLY A 153 -2.75 15.33 -11.74
C GLY A 153 -1.22 15.26 -11.91
N PHE A 154 -0.78 14.38 -12.81
CA PHE A 154 0.63 14.25 -13.13
C PHE A 154 1.13 15.48 -13.90
N ASN A 155 2.20 16.10 -13.39
CA ASN A 155 2.89 17.21 -14.03
C ASN A 155 4.37 16.85 -14.25
N PRO A 156 4.89 16.86 -15.49
CA PRO A 156 6.30 16.62 -15.75
C PRO A 156 7.24 17.58 -15.01
N ASP A 157 6.80 18.80 -14.72
CA ASP A 157 7.60 19.77 -13.98
C ASP A 157 7.85 19.32 -12.52
N ASP A 158 7.06 18.39 -11.98
CA ASP A 158 7.23 17.90 -10.61
C ASP A 158 8.33 16.83 -10.48
N LEU A 159 8.86 16.33 -11.61
CA LEU A 159 10.00 15.43 -11.63
C LEU A 159 11.23 16.12 -11.02
N LYS A 160 12.05 15.34 -10.31
CA LYS A 160 13.29 15.72 -9.62
C LYS A 160 13.10 16.72 -8.48
N LYS A 161 11.86 17.00 -8.09
CA LYS A 161 11.52 17.85 -6.93
C LYS A 161 11.21 17.05 -5.67
N GLY A 162 11.36 15.73 -5.72
CA GLY A 162 11.04 14.83 -4.60
C GLY A 162 9.54 14.62 -4.38
N VAL A 163 8.70 14.98 -5.35
CA VAL A 163 7.25 14.75 -5.31
C VAL A 163 6.92 13.26 -5.43
N PHE A 164 7.66 12.53 -6.27
CA PHE A 164 7.50 11.10 -6.49
C PHE A 164 8.50 10.31 -5.64
N GLY A 165 8.00 9.37 -4.86
CA GLY A 165 8.81 8.56 -3.95
C GLY A 165 9.80 7.67 -4.69
N ARG A 166 10.84 7.28 -3.97
CA ARG A 166 11.92 6.42 -4.48
C ARG A 166 12.34 5.31 -3.54
N ARG A 167 11.70 5.18 -2.39
CA ARG A 167 12.17 4.33 -1.30
C ARG A 167 11.38 3.05 -1.18
N LEU A 168 12.09 1.95 -0.90
CA LEU A 168 11.54 0.72 -0.35
C LEU A 168 12.00 0.59 1.10
N ASN A 169 11.07 0.39 2.01
CA ASN A 169 11.31 0.42 3.45
C ASN A 169 11.14 -0.99 4.02
N VAL A 170 12.11 -1.44 4.81
CA VAL A 170 12.11 -2.74 5.49
C VAL A 170 11.89 -2.51 6.97
N TRP A 171 10.88 -3.17 7.52
CA TRP A 171 10.47 -3.03 8.91
C TRP A 171 10.58 -4.36 9.64
N ASN A 172 10.98 -4.30 10.90
CA ASN A 172 10.76 -5.42 11.82
C ASN A 172 9.29 -5.45 12.20
N LEU A 173 8.57 -6.52 11.84
CA LEU A 173 7.12 -6.61 12.02
C LEU A 173 6.71 -6.62 13.50
N SER A 174 7.41 -7.39 14.34
CA SER A 174 7.12 -7.46 15.77
C SER A 174 7.51 -6.18 16.52
N CYS A 175 8.70 -5.63 16.22
CA CYS A 175 9.20 -4.44 16.89
C CYS A 175 8.60 -3.14 16.35
N ARG A 176 7.95 -3.17 15.18
CA ARG A 176 7.30 -2.02 14.53
C ARG A 176 8.27 -0.86 14.29
N THR A 177 9.48 -1.20 13.86
CA THR A 177 10.58 -0.26 13.62
C THR A 177 11.16 -0.42 12.23
N LEU A 178 11.57 0.70 11.62
CA LEU A 178 12.29 0.71 10.36
C LEU A 178 13.71 0.16 10.58
N THR A 179 14.16 -0.72 9.68
CA THR A 179 15.46 -1.42 9.78
C THR A 179 16.36 -1.17 8.58
N GLN A 180 15.80 -1.07 7.37
CA GLN A 180 16.55 -0.73 6.16
C GLN A 180 15.70 0.14 5.23
N CYS A 181 16.37 0.91 4.39
CA CYS A 181 15.75 1.71 3.35
C CYS A 181 16.61 1.62 2.08
N PHE A 182 15.99 1.27 0.95
CA PHE A 182 16.65 1.24 -0.36
C PHE A 182 16.17 2.41 -1.21
N ASP A 183 17.10 3.06 -1.91
CA ASP A 183 16.79 4.00 -2.98
C ASP A 183 16.67 3.23 -4.30
N LEU A 184 15.48 3.24 -4.90
CA LEU A 184 15.15 2.56 -6.16
C LEU A 184 15.32 3.47 -7.39
N GLY A 185 15.84 4.68 -7.19
CA GLY A 185 16.10 5.67 -8.23
C GLY A 185 15.16 6.87 -8.14
N GLU A 186 15.69 8.05 -8.48
CA GLU A 186 14.94 9.30 -8.51
C GLU A 186 13.66 9.18 -9.35
N ASP A 187 12.55 9.65 -8.77
CA ASP A 187 11.20 9.58 -9.34
C ASP A 187 10.76 8.18 -9.79
N SER A 188 11.30 7.10 -9.20
CA SER A 188 10.92 5.73 -9.59
C SER A 188 9.45 5.39 -9.31
N LEU A 189 8.86 5.98 -8.26
CA LEU A 189 7.47 5.80 -7.84
C LEU A 189 7.09 4.32 -7.59
N PRO A 190 7.59 3.69 -6.52
CA PRO A 190 7.24 2.30 -6.18
C PRO A 190 5.79 2.20 -5.68
N LEU A 191 4.93 1.49 -6.42
CA LEU A 191 3.48 1.43 -6.11
C LEU A 191 3.01 0.08 -5.57
N SER A 192 3.31 -1.06 -6.22
CA SER A 192 2.75 -2.35 -5.80
C SER A 192 3.83 -3.24 -5.20
N VAL A 193 3.64 -3.68 -3.96
CA VAL A 193 4.55 -4.58 -3.22
C VAL A 193 3.86 -5.92 -3.03
N LYS A 194 4.54 -7.02 -3.39
CA LYS A 194 4.04 -8.39 -3.21
C LYS A 194 5.16 -9.31 -2.74
N PHE A 195 4.93 -10.04 -1.65
CA PHE A 195 5.73 -11.24 -1.36
C PHE A 195 5.24 -12.40 -2.21
N LEU A 196 6.11 -13.40 -2.41
CA LEU A 196 5.66 -14.72 -2.84
C LEU A 196 4.61 -15.27 -1.84
N HIS A 197 3.66 -16.05 -2.34
CA HIS A 197 2.60 -16.66 -1.53
C HIS A 197 3.14 -17.74 -0.61
N ASN A 198 4.21 -18.46 -1.01
CA ASN A 198 4.89 -19.41 -0.15
C ASN A 198 5.39 -18.72 1.14
N PRO A 199 4.86 -19.06 2.32
CA PRO A 199 5.20 -18.41 3.57
C PRO A 199 6.67 -18.61 3.99
N ASP A 200 7.34 -19.63 3.46
CA ASP A 200 8.76 -19.91 3.71
C ASP A 200 9.68 -19.11 2.79
N ALA A 201 9.18 -18.57 1.68
CA ALA A 201 9.96 -17.73 0.80
C ALA A 201 10.27 -16.37 1.46
N ALA A 202 11.54 -15.97 1.39
CA ALA A 202 12.04 -14.73 1.95
C ALA A 202 12.30 -13.69 0.85
N GLU A 203 11.40 -13.61 -0.13
CA GLU A 203 11.52 -12.73 -1.29
C GLU A 203 10.17 -12.27 -1.83
N GLY A 204 10.21 -11.22 -2.64
CA GLY A 204 9.06 -10.64 -3.31
C GLY A 204 9.48 -9.57 -4.31
N TYR A 205 8.50 -8.83 -4.81
CA TYR A 205 8.69 -7.86 -5.87
C TYR A 205 8.01 -6.53 -5.56
N VAL A 206 8.62 -5.45 -6.06
CA VAL A 206 8.02 -4.12 -6.09
C VAL A 206 8.07 -3.55 -7.50
N SER A 207 6.95 -3.04 -8.00
CA SER A 207 6.89 -2.31 -9.27
C SER A 207 7.05 -0.81 -9.07
N CYS A 208 7.91 -0.19 -9.88
CA CYS A 208 8.14 1.24 -9.93
C CYS A 208 7.45 1.83 -11.16
N ALA A 209 6.36 2.57 -10.94
CA ALA A 209 5.49 3.01 -12.02
C ALA A 209 6.23 3.92 -13.02
N LEU A 210 6.87 4.99 -12.54
CA LEU A 210 7.48 5.97 -13.42
C LEU A 210 8.77 5.46 -14.08
N SER A 211 9.59 4.67 -13.38
CA SER A 211 10.82 4.11 -13.98
C SER A 211 10.56 2.89 -14.88
N GLY A 212 9.41 2.22 -14.75
CA GLY A 212 9.10 0.98 -15.45
C GLY A 212 9.96 -0.22 -15.01
N ILE A 213 10.58 -0.13 -13.83
CA ILE A 213 11.45 -1.19 -13.29
C ILE A 213 10.67 -2.01 -12.26
N VAL A 214 10.86 -3.33 -12.28
CA VAL A 214 10.48 -4.21 -11.17
C VAL A 214 11.76 -4.66 -10.47
N TYR A 215 11.77 -4.46 -9.15
CA TYR A 215 12.84 -4.94 -8.29
C TYR A 215 12.38 -6.18 -7.55
N ARG A 216 13.26 -7.19 -7.44
CA ARG A 216 13.14 -8.27 -6.48
C ARG A 216 13.78 -7.83 -5.18
N PHE A 217 13.06 -7.92 -4.08
CA PHE A 217 13.64 -7.81 -2.74
C PHE A 217 13.75 -9.21 -2.14
N TYR A 218 14.86 -9.51 -1.48
CA TYR A 218 15.11 -10.84 -0.91
C TYR A 218 15.99 -10.76 0.33
N LYS A 219 15.84 -11.73 1.22
CA LYS A 219 16.66 -11.87 2.43
C LYS A 219 18.01 -12.47 2.08
N CYS A 220 19.09 -11.79 2.43
CA CYS A 220 20.47 -12.25 2.27
C CYS A 220 21.04 -12.75 3.62
N GLU A 221 22.35 -12.96 3.69
CA GLU A 221 23.03 -13.42 4.90
C GLU A 221 22.76 -12.50 6.12
N ALA A 222 22.82 -13.08 7.32
CA ALA A 222 22.69 -12.36 8.60
C ALA A 222 21.37 -11.54 8.78
N ASN A 223 20.24 -12.03 8.26
CA ASN A 223 18.92 -11.39 8.37
C ASN A 223 18.77 -10.01 7.71
N ASN A 224 19.71 -9.62 6.83
CA ASN A 224 19.56 -8.42 6.02
C ASN A 224 18.72 -8.69 4.77
N TRP A 225 18.21 -7.62 4.18
CA TRP A 225 17.56 -7.63 2.88
C TRP A 225 18.45 -6.98 1.82
N ALA A 226 18.22 -7.35 0.56
CA ALA A 226 18.81 -6.76 -0.63
C ALA A 226 17.73 -6.54 -1.69
N VAL A 227 18.03 -5.68 -2.66
CA VAL A 227 17.19 -5.44 -3.83
C VAL A 227 18.01 -5.59 -5.11
N GLU A 228 17.40 -6.13 -6.16
CA GLU A 228 18.00 -6.20 -7.49
C GLU A 228 16.95 -5.94 -8.57
N GLU A 229 17.37 -5.33 -9.66
CA GLU A 229 16.52 -5.15 -10.83
C GLU A 229 16.35 -6.49 -11.55
N VAL A 230 15.10 -6.86 -11.84
CA VAL A 230 14.78 -8.12 -12.52
C VAL A 230 14.00 -7.94 -13.82
N ILE A 231 13.25 -6.85 -13.94
CA ILE A 231 12.48 -6.52 -15.15
C ILE A 231 12.60 -5.02 -15.40
N ARG A 232 12.80 -4.64 -16.66
CA ARG A 232 12.74 -3.26 -17.14
C ARG A 232 11.85 -3.15 -18.36
N ILE A 233 10.79 -2.36 -18.23
CA ILE A 233 9.88 -2.04 -19.32
C ILE A 233 10.26 -0.65 -19.84
N PRO A 234 10.86 -0.54 -21.03
CA PRO A 234 11.38 0.73 -21.52
C PRO A 234 10.24 1.69 -21.86
N ALA A 235 10.48 2.99 -21.68
CA ALA A 235 9.57 4.02 -22.16
C ALA A 235 9.44 3.99 -23.70
N LYS A 236 8.25 4.30 -24.21
CA LYS A 236 7.93 4.31 -25.65
C LYS A 236 8.00 5.74 -26.20
N ASP A 237 8.55 5.90 -27.40
CA ASP A 237 8.48 7.17 -28.15
C ASP A 237 7.06 7.30 -28.75
N VAL A 238 6.38 8.41 -28.46
CA VAL A 238 4.98 8.63 -28.85
C VAL A 238 4.74 10.10 -29.24
N THR A 239 3.74 10.36 -30.06
CA THR A 239 3.29 11.71 -30.42
C THR A 239 1.98 12.06 -29.71
N GLY A 240 1.79 13.33 -29.32
CA GLY A 240 0.56 13.79 -28.65
C GLY A 240 0.51 13.52 -27.14
N TRP A 241 1.62 13.08 -26.55
CA TRP A 241 1.83 12.91 -25.12
C TRP A 241 2.53 14.14 -24.52
N ILE A 242 2.30 14.38 -23.22
CA ILE A 242 2.83 15.53 -22.48
C ILE A 242 4.36 15.50 -22.25
N MET A 243 5.01 14.37 -22.49
CA MET A 243 6.46 14.20 -22.37
C MET A 243 7.05 13.63 -23.67
N PRO A 244 8.36 13.77 -23.93
CA PRO A 244 9.01 13.17 -25.10
C PRO A 244 8.92 11.65 -25.16
N LYS A 245 8.87 10.99 -24.00
CA LYS A 245 8.74 9.54 -23.85
C LYS A 245 7.62 9.21 -22.87
N MET A 246 6.85 8.18 -23.19
CA MET A 246 5.79 7.66 -22.34
C MET A 246 6.35 6.53 -21.44
N PRO A 247 6.41 6.72 -20.12
CA PRO A 247 6.85 5.65 -19.22
C PRO A 247 5.83 4.52 -19.22
N ALA A 248 6.26 3.31 -18.83
CA ALA A 248 5.36 2.16 -18.71
C ALA A 248 4.20 2.44 -17.75
N PHE A 249 4.51 3.09 -16.62
CA PHE A 249 3.55 3.36 -15.55
C PHE A 249 2.93 2.07 -15.04
N THR A 250 3.79 1.16 -14.58
CA THR A 250 3.38 -0.14 -14.02
C THR A 250 2.65 0.07 -12.68
N VAL A 251 1.32 0.18 -12.73
CA VAL A 251 0.48 0.56 -11.58
C VAL A 251 0.24 -0.57 -10.60
N ASP A 252 0.24 -1.81 -11.09
CA ASP A 252 -0.01 -2.97 -10.25
C ASP A 252 0.79 -4.19 -10.71
N LEU A 253 1.00 -5.08 -9.75
CA LEU A 253 1.74 -6.32 -9.87
C LEU A 253 1.02 -7.38 -9.02
N ILE A 254 0.74 -8.53 -9.62
CA ILE A 254 0.18 -9.70 -8.91
C ILE A 254 0.98 -10.96 -9.25
N ILE A 255 0.98 -11.90 -8.31
CA ILE A 255 1.68 -13.18 -8.41
C ILE A 255 0.63 -14.29 -8.40
N SER A 256 0.74 -15.28 -9.28
CA SER A 256 -0.14 -16.46 -9.25
C SER A 256 0.04 -17.22 -7.93
N THR A 257 -1.01 -17.87 -7.43
CA THR A 257 -1.01 -18.52 -6.10
C THR A 257 0.00 -19.67 -5.96
N ASP A 258 0.52 -20.18 -7.07
CA ASP A 258 1.58 -21.19 -7.13
C ASP A 258 2.99 -20.59 -7.29
N ASP A 259 3.12 -19.26 -7.18
CA ASP A 259 4.36 -18.48 -7.31
C ASP A 259 5.07 -18.61 -8.67
N ARG A 260 4.37 -19.03 -9.72
CA ARG A 260 4.98 -19.28 -11.05
C ARG A 260 4.93 -18.08 -12.00
N TYR A 261 3.90 -17.26 -11.91
CA TYR A 261 3.66 -16.18 -12.86
C TYR A 261 3.58 -14.84 -12.16
N LEU A 262 4.27 -13.87 -12.74
CA LEU A 262 4.20 -12.46 -12.38
C LEU A 262 3.42 -11.71 -13.47
N TYR A 263 2.34 -11.04 -13.09
CA TYR A 263 1.53 -10.22 -13.99
C TYR A 263 1.71 -8.75 -13.63
N LEU A 264 1.83 -7.91 -14.65
CA LEU A 264 2.04 -6.47 -14.55
C LEU A 264 0.95 -5.75 -15.35
N SER A 265 0.60 -4.54 -14.94
CA SER A 265 -0.31 -3.66 -15.68
C SER A 265 0.39 -2.33 -15.96
N ASN A 266 0.73 -2.06 -17.22
CA ASN A 266 1.41 -0.85 -17.68
C ASN A 266 0.38 0.16 -18.17
N TRP A 267 -0.15 0.93 -17.24
CA TRP A 267 -1.37 1.70 -17.45
C TRP A 267 -1.25 2.73 -18.58
N LEU A 268 -0.09 3.38 -18.74
CA LEU A 268 0.10 4.34 -19.83
C LEU A 268 0.31 3.67 -21.18
N HIS A 269 0.97 2.50 -21.20
CA HIS A 269 1.18 1.75 -22.43
C HIS A 269 -0.10 1.04 -22.91
N GLY A 270 -1.01 0.74 -21.99
CA GLY A 270 -2.25 0.02 -22.27
C GLY A 270 -2.07 -1.49 -22.42
N ASP A 271 -0.99 -2.06 -21.86
CA ASP A 271 -0.66 -3.49 -21.89
C ASP A 271 -0.43 -4.10 -20.49
#